data_AF-A0A9R0VZR0-F1
#
_entry.id   AF-A0A9R0VZR0-F1
#
_cell.length_a   1.000
_cell.length_b   1.000
_cell.length_c   1.000
_cell.angle_alpha   90.00
_cell.angle_beta   90.00
_cell.angle_gamma   90.00
#
_symmetry.space_group_name_H-M   'P 1'
#
loop_
_entity.id
_entity.type
_entity.pdbx_description
1 polymer ?
#
loop_
_entity_poly.entity_id
_entity_poly.type
_entity_poly.pdbx_seq_one_letter_code
_entity_poly.pdbx_strand_id
1 'polypeptide(L)'
;MVGSKMIVFGGDSGNHLLDDTKILSLDKLTWDSVASKVRVSPGGRCAQFRPCKGHCLVPWDKTVILVGGKTEPSSDRISVWTFNTETEIWSHMEAKGDIPVVRSGHTVTRAGPVLILFGGEDTKGKKLHDLHMFDLKSLTWLPLNYKGAGPSPRSNHVAALYDDRILLIFGGQSKSKTLNDVHALDFETMVWSRMRTHGHHPSPRAGCCGALCGTKWYIAGGGSKKRRHPETWVFDVLESKWSVCVVPPSSSITTKKGFSMVPLYYRDKIVLVSFGGNKKEPSDKVEVLVVLQNEHCFSWRSAPDAEPLMYEDSSPSSKELADHLNNCDPLYSNSVARHSLATTVESSSGRKSLPDSLLHNSKVGGSSLRRQFRQEEECSLAQKLQKPIDDDKYKDVDDCSELPSFANQKQRSDTYHSPDADAKTKRVGRSSSDINHQHDTKIANLVRRNMALEEQLSAAMASKDEAEKNLSLVIDTKEELEKRLAERDREVVALKEKVGGLEQAHEDLNNASNTVHADNVRLEREVAFLKAVMDETQKSFTRPAEF
;
A
#
# COMPACT_ATOMS: atom_id res chain seq x y z
N MET A 1 -0.81 -1.84 2.29
CA MET A 1 -1.85 -2.84 2.61
C MET A 1 -1.19 -4.13 3.00
N VAL A 2 -1.57 -4.71 4.14
CA VAL A 2 -1.17 -6.06 4.57
C VAL A 2 -2.42 -6.72 5.13
N GLY A 3 -2.92 -7.77 4.47
CA GLY A 3 -4.28 -8.28 4.72
C GLY A 3 -5.33 -7.16 4.67
N SER A 4 -6.26 -7.16 5.62
CA SER A 4 -7.28 -6.12 5.79
C SER A 4 -6.79 -4.86 6.56
N LYS A 5 -5.48 -4.73 6.85
CA LYS A 5 -4.90 -3.56 7.53
C LYS A 5 -4.26 -2.58 6.53
N MET A 6 -4.66 -1.32 6.57
CA MET A 6 -3.94 -0.20 5.96
C MET A 6 -3.04 0.47 7.00
N ILE A 7 -1.73 0.42 6.79
CA ILE A 7 -0.75 1.05 7.69
C ILE A 7 -0.34 2.38 7.05
N VAL A 8 -0.46 3.45 7.83
CA VAL A 8 0.04 4.79 7.51
C VAL A 8 1.09 5.14 8.56
N PHE A 9 2.20 5.72 8.13
CA PHE A 9 3.27 6.14 9.02
C PHE A 9 3.90 7.44 8.52
N GLY A 10 4.23 8.32 9.47
CA GLY A 10 5.04 9.51 9.25
C GLY A 10 4.43 10.52 8.28
N GLY A 11 5.28 11.42 7.78
CA GLY A 11 4.86 12.58 6.98
C GLY A 11 5.30 13.91 7.60
N ASP A 12 4.52 14.96 7.33
CA ASP A 12 4.85 16.34 7.62
C ASP A 12 3.57 17.09 8.03
N SER A 13 3.48 17.52 9.30
CA SER A 13 2.36 18.30 9.82
C SER A 13 2.39 19.77 9.41
N GLY A 14 3.40 20.20 8.65
CA GLY A 14 3.72 21.60 8.38
C GLY A 14 4.57 22.23 9.50
N ASN A 15 4.45 21.73 10.73
CA ASN A 15 5.21 22.21 11.90
C ASN A 15 6.37 21.27 12.27
N HIS A 16 6.18 19.96 12.15
CA HIS A 16 7.18 18.94 12.46
C HIS A 16 6.99 17.67 11.62
N LEU A 17 8.02 16.83 11.58
CA LEU A 17 7.93 15.48 11.01
C LEU A 17 7.12 14.57 11.93
N LEU A 18 6.36 13.65 11.34
CA LEU A 18 5.53 12.70 12.09
C LEU A 18 6.25 11.35 12.30
N ASP A 19 5.99 10.70 13.44
CA ASP A 19 6.44 9.35 13.86
C ASP A 19 5.31 8.45 14.40
N ASP A 20 4.05 8.87 14.20
CA ASP A 20 2.90 8.07 14.57
C ASP A 20 2.59 6.98 13.54
N THR A 21 2.20 5.82 14.05
CA THR A 21 1.69 4.71 13.23
C THR A 21 0.18 4.67 13.36
N LYS A 22 -0.53 4.78 12.23
CA LYS A 22 -2.00 4.68 12.17
C LYS A 22 -2.37 3.43 11.39
N ILE A 23 -3.27 2.63 11.95
CA ILE A 23 -3.77 1.41 11.30
C ILE A 23 -5.26 1.62 11.05
N LEU A 24 -5.70 1.54 9.80
CA LEU A 24 -7.11 1.44 9.45
C LEU A 24 -7.44 -0.03 9.21
N SER A 25 -8.34 -0.59 10.00
CA SER A 25 -8.96 -1.89 9.71
C SER A 25 -10.00 -1.68 8.60
N LEU A 26 -9.84 -2.35 7.46
CA LEU A 26 -10.81 -2.28 6.36
C LEU A 26 -12.10 -3.04 6.68
N ASP A 27 -12.03 -4.09 7.49
CA ASP A 27 -13.21 -4.89 7.89
C ASP A 27 -14.17 -4.09 8.76
N LYS A 28 -13.62 -3.18 9.60
CA LYS A 28 -14.37 -2.35 10.55
C LYS A 28 -14.53 -0.90 10.06
N LEU A 29 -13.72 -0.46 9.11
CA LEU A 29 -13.52 0.93 8.70
C LEU A 29 -13.17 1.87 9.88
N THR A 30 -12.43 1.36 10.87
CA THR A 30 -12.00 2.10 12.07
C THR A 30 -10.49 2.31 12.09
N TRP A 31 -10.10 3.52 12.52
CA TRP A 31 -8.70 3.87 12.80
C TRP A 31 -8.30 3.44 14.21
N ASP A 32 -7.39 2.48 14.29
CA ASP A 32 -6.68 2.11 15.50
C ASP A 32 -5.38 2.94 15.58
N SER A 33 -5.25 3.73 16.65
CA SER A 33 -4.05 4.53 16.92
C SER A 33 -3.12 3.75 17.84
N VAL A 34 -2.24 2.93 17.24
CA VAL A 34 -1.26 2.17 18.01
C VAL A 34 -0.07 3.07 18.34
N ALA A 35 0.24 3.22 19.64
CA ALA A 35 1.48 3.85 20.05
C ALA A 35 2.67 3.01 19.52
N SER A 36 3.52 3.62 18.68
CA SER A 36 4.62 2.95 17.97
C SER A 36 5.55 2.19 18.94
N LYS A 37 5.31 0.89 19.14
CA LYS A 37 6.20 0.03 19.93
C LYS A 37 7.44 -0.29 19.08
N VAL A 38 8.62 -0.02 19.60
CA VAL A 38 9.88 -0.29 18.90
C VAL A 38 10.64 -1.39 19.62
N ARG A 39 11.10 -2.41 18.88
CA ARG A 39 11.92 -3.48 19.44
C ARG A 39 13.31 -2.94 19.74
N VAL A 40 13.66 -2.88 21.02
CA VAL A 40 15.03 -2.57 21.45
C VAL A 40 15.93 -3.75 21.09
N SER A 41 17.03 -3.50 20.37
CA SER A 41 18.00 -4.53 20.01
C SER A 41 18.70 -5.09 21.27
N PRO A 42 19.10 -6.39 21.31
CA PRO A 42 19.72 -7.02 22.50
C PRO A 42 21.06 -6.44 22.99
N GLY A 43 21.53 -5.32 22.43
CA GLY A 43 22.78 -4.63 22.78
C GLY A 43 22.57 -3.27 23.46
N GLY A 44 21.42 -3.03 24.09
CA GLY A 44 21.16 -1.85 24.94
C GLY A 44 21.05 -0.49 24.23
N ARG A 45 21.27 -0.42 22.92
CA ARG A 45 20.99 0.78 22.13
C ARG A 45 19.53 0.77 21.70
N CYS A 46 18.75 1.71 22.24
CA CYS A 46 17.43 2.00 21.68
C CYS A 46 17.63 2.51 20.25
N ALA A 47 17.28 1.69 19.26
CA ALA A 47 17.09 2.16 17.90
C ALA A 47 15.82 3.01 17.90
N GLN A 48 15.91 4.28 18.29
CA GLN A 48 14.77 5.18 18.29
C GLN A 48 14.27 5.34 16.86
N PHE A 49 13.08 4.81 16.59
CA PHE A 49 12.40 4.99 15.32
C PHE A 49 12.08 6.47 15.16
N ARG A 50 12.44 7.06 14.01
CA ARG A 50 12.52 8.52 13.86
C ARG A 50 11.36 9.07 13.04
N PRO A 51 10.88 10.29 13.37
CA PRO A 51 10.02 11.05 12.49
C PRO A 51 10.64 11.18 11.10
N CYS A 52 9.85 10.93 10.03
CA CYS A 52 10.38 11.03 8.67
C CYS A 52 9.34 11.34 7.58
N LYS A 53 9.80 11.93 6.47
CA LYS A 53 8.98 12.22 5.29
C LYS A 53 9.65 11.85 3.97
N GLY A 54 8.84 11.57 2.95
CA GLY A 54 9.30 11.20 1.62
C GLY A 54 10.05 9.87 1.59
N HIS A 55 9.72 8.97 2.52
CA HIS A 55 10.09 7.56 2.52
C HIS A 55 9.15 6.76 1.59
N CYS A 56 9.45 5.48 1.38
CA CYS A 56 8.51 4.53 0.74
C CYS A 56 8.09 3.46 1.76
N LEU A 57 6.80 3.08 1.76
CA LEU A 57 6.28 1.91 2.46
C LEU A 57 5.96 0.82 1.44
N VAL A 58 6.49 -0.39 1.65
CA VAL A 58 6.31 -1.54 0.76
C VAL A 58 5.77 -2.72 1.58
N PRO A 59 4.68 -3.39 1.17
CA PRO A 59 4.20 -4.57 1.88
C PRO A 59 5.08 -5.79 1.59
N TRP A 60 5.33 -6.59 2.62
CA TRP A 60 6.09 -7.83 2.54
C TRP A 60 5.54 -8.84 3.55
N ASP A 61 4.86 -9.88 3.05
CA ASP A 61 4.16 -10.87 3.89
C ASP A 61 3.29 -10.16 4.96
N LYS A 62 3.46 -10.49 6.25
CA LYS A 62 2.76 -9.91 7.42
C LYS A 62 3.42 -8.63 7.93
N THR A 63 4.24 -7.97 7.10
CA THR A 63 5.03 -6.81 7.49
C THR A 63 4.93 -5.66 6.48
N VAL A 64 5.20 -4.45 6.96
CA VAL A 64 5.42 -3.27 6.09
C VAL A 64 6.87 -2.84 6.24
N ILE A 65 7.58 -2.76 5.12
CA ILE A 65 8.97 -2.29 5.05
C ILE A 65 8.97 -0.80 4.72
N LEU A 66 9.56 0.00 5.60
CA LEU A 66 9.88 1.40 5.36
C LEU A 66 11.31 1.51 4.82
N VAL A 67 11.48 2.25 3.72
CA VAL A 67 12.79 2.48 3.10
C VAL A 67 13.04 3.98 2.91
N GLY A 68 14.06 4.49 3.63
CA GLY A 68 14.60 5.84 3.47
C GLY A 68 13.70 6.98 3.96
N GLY A 69 13.73 8.10 3.24
CA GLY A 69 13.12 9.35 3.65
C GLY A 69 14.11 10.30 4.35
N LYS A 70 13.67 11.54 4.56
CA LYS A 70 14.38 12.53 5.39
C LYS A 70 13.91 12.41 6.83
N THR A 71 14.84 12.12 7.74
CA THR A 71 14.64 12.03 9.20
C THR A 71 15.16 13.27 9.90
N GLU A 72 14.70 13.48 11.14
CA GLU A 72 15.26 14.49 12.05
C GLU A 72 15.74 13.82 13.35
N PRO A 73 17.03 13.92 13.73
CA PRO A 73 18.14 14.42 12.91
C PRO A 73 18.44 13.51 11.71
N SER A 74 19.11 14.05 10.69
CA SER A 74 19.45 13.34 9.46
C SER A 74 20.43 12.19 9.67
N SER A 75 20.22 11.08 8.95
CA SER A 75 21.21 10.02 8.74
C SER A 75 22.03 10.30 7.46
N ASP A 76 23.25 9.76 7.33
CA ASP A 76 24.02 9.79 6.07
C ASP A 76 23.62 8.67 5.10
N ARG A 77 23.19 7.52 5.63
CA ARG A 77 22.81 6.32 4.87
C ARG A 77 21.31 6.10 4.93
N ILE A 78 20.75 5.47 3.89
CA ILE A 78 19.36 5.04 3.90
C ILE A 78 19.14 3.99 5.00
N SER A 79 18.02 4.08 5.72
CA SER A 79 17.63 3.09 6.73
C SER A 79 16.45 2.25 6.25
N VAL A 80 16.38 1.02 6.75
CA VAL A 80 15.32 0.06 6.44
C VAL A 80 14.69 -0.40 7.76
N TRP A 81 13.37 -0.32 7.87
CA TRP A 81 12.62 -0.70 9.05
C TRP A 81 11.45 -1.59 8.67
N THR A 82 11.09 -2.52 9.54
CA THR A 82 9.92 -3.41 9.37
C THR A 82 8.93 -3.19 10.49
N PHE A 83 7.67 -2.94 10.14
CA PHE A 83 6.54 -3.04 11.06
C PHE A 83 5.88 -4.41 10.91
N ASN A 84 5.89 -5.23 11.96
CA ASN A 84 5.10 -6.46 11.98
C ASN A 84 3.64 -6.13 12.35
N THR A 85 2.67 -6.56 11.53
CA THR A 85 1.26 -6.16 11.69
C THR A 85 0.46 -7.02 12.68
N GLU A 86 1.04 -8.11 13.16
CA GLU A 86 0.48 -8.99 14.20
C GLU A 86 0.93 -8.56 15.60
N THR A 87 2.24 -8.30 15.77
CA THR A 87 2.81 -7.85 17.04
C THR A 87 2.73 -6.33 17.23
N GLU A 88 2.49 -5.59 16.15
CA GLU A 88 2.43 -4.13 16.08
C GLU A 88 3.72 -3.45 16.58
N ILE A 89 4.86 -4.01 16.14
CA ILE A 89 6.19 -3.58 16.57
C ILE A 89 7.04 -3.20 15.34
N TRP A 90 7.67 -2.03 15.42
CA TRP A 90 8.75 -1.62 14.53
C TRP A 90 10.07 -2.26 14.95
N SER A 91 10.81 -2.80 13.98
CA SER A 91 12.17 -3.33 14.14
C SER A 91 13.08 -2.75 13.06
N HIS A 92 14.32 -2.40 13.43
CA HIS A 92 15.32 -1.96 12.48
C HIS A 92 15.91 -3.16 11.73
N MET A 93 15.99 -3.11 10.39
CA MET A 93 16.72 -4.11 9.63
C MET A 93 18.20 -3.68 9.52
N GLU A 94 19.11 -4.50 10.03
CA GLU A 94 20.56 -4.28 9.90
C GLU A 94 21.03 -4.59 8.47
N ALA A 95 20.74 -3.65 7.57
CA ALA A 95 21.13 -3.70 6.18
C ALA A 95 22.67 -3.68 6.01
N LYS A 96 23.17 -4.43 5.03
CA LYS A 96 24.60 -4.64 4.73
C LYS A 96 24.93 -4.29 3.28
N GLY A 97 26.19 -4.41 2.89
CA GLY A 97 26.68 -4.12 1.54
C GLY A 97 26.74 -2.62 1.22
N ASP A 98 26.47 -2.29 -0.03
CA ASP A 98 26.55 -0.93 -0.58
C ASP A 98 25.30 -0.11 -0.23
N ILE A 99 25.06 0.08 1.07
CA ILE A 99 23.87 0.80 1.57
C ILE A 99 23.87 2.22 0.98
N PRO A 100 22.83 2.59 0.19
CA PRO A 100 22.78 3.87 -0.50
C PRO A 100 22.82 5.08 0.43
N VAL A 101 23.27 6.22 -0.11
CA VAL A 101 23.11 7.54 0.52
C VAL A 101 21.64 7.82 0.85
N VAL A 102 21.42 8.44 2.02
CA VAL A 102 20.10 8.94 2.47
C VAL A 102 19.42 9.75 1.37
N ARG A 103 18.10 9.59 1.23
CA ARG A 103 17.34 10.22 0.16
C ARG A 103 15.86 10.29 0.47
N SER A 104 15.17 11.24 -0.17
CA SER A 104 13.70 11.31 -0.17
C SER A 104 13.13 11.56 -1.56
N GLY A 105 11.89 11.14 -1.77
CA GLY A 105 11.26 11.24 -3.09
C GLY A 105 11.95 10.36 -4.14
N HIS A 106 12.67 9.33 -3.69
CA HIS A 106 12.97 8.13 -4.46
C HIS A 106 11.71 7.29 -4.62
N THR A 107 11.78 6.25 -5.42
CA THR A 107 10.75 5.19 -5.46
C THR A 107 11.37 3.87 -5.03
N VAL A 108 10.56 3.01 -4.42
CA VAL A 108 10.90 1.61 -4.15
C VAL A 108 9.78 0.73 -4.69
N THR A 109 10.14 -0.25 -5.51
CA THR A 109 9.22 -1.26 -6.07
C THR A 109 9.67 -2.64 -5.58
N ARG A 110 8.73 -3.57 -5.40
CA ARG A 110 9.05 -4.96 -5.02
C ARG A 110 9.04 -5.82 -6.27
N ALA A 111 10.12 -6.57 -6.51
CA ALA A 111 10.23 -7.59 -7.55
C ALA A 111 10.49 -8.93 -6.86
N GLY A 112 9.51 -9.83 -6.81
CA GLY A 112 9.64 -11.08 -6.03
C GLY A 112 10.18 -10.84 -4.60
N PRO A 113 11.33 -11.42 -4.20
CA PRO A 113 11.96 -11.27 -2.88
C PRO A 113 12.92 -10.07 -2.74
N VAL A 114 13.01 -9.17 -3.72
CA VAL A 114 13.90 -8.00 -3.68
C VAL A 114 13.15 -6.68 -3.76
N LEU A 115 13.75 -5.63 -3.21
CA LEU A 115 13.28 -4.25 -3.38
C LEU A 115 14.20 -3.49 -4.34
N ILE A 116 13.63 -2.89 -5.37
CA ILE A 116 14.34 -2.06 -6.34
C ILE A 116 14.10 -0.58 -6.00
N LEU A 117 15.19 0.11 -5.66
CA LEU A 117 15.22 1.54 -5.37
C LEU A 117 15.76 2.31 -6.57
N PHE A 118 15.08 3.40 -6.95
CA PHE A 118 15.52 4.28 -8.04
C PHE A 118 15.47 5.77 -7.65
N GLY A 119 16.56 6.48 -7.98
CA GLY A 119 16.64 7.94 -7.98
C GLY A 119 16.43 8.60 -6.61
N GLY A 120 15.77 9.76 -6.60
CA GLY A 120 15.51 10.56 -5.39
C GLY A 120 16.36 11.82 -5.29
N GLU A 121 16.36 12.42 -4.09
CA GLU A 121 17.16 13.60 -3.74
C GLU A 121 17.88 13.35 -2.41
N ASP A 122 19.20 13.59 -2.37
CA ASP A 122 20.01 13.47 -1.15
C ASP A 122 19.84 14.67 -0.19
N THR A 123 20.54 14.65 0.95
CA THR A 123 20.56 15.76 1.93
C THR A 123 21.17 17.05 1.38
N LYS A 124 21.99 16.98 0.32
CA LYS A 124 22.63 18.12 -0.35
C LYS A 124 21.78 18.68 -1.51
N GLY A 125 20.57 18.13 -1.73
CA GLY A 125 19.69 18.53 -2.83
C GLY A 125 20.09 18.00 -4.21
N LYS A 126 21.08 17.09 -4.28
CA LYS A 126 21.49 16.45 -5.53
C LYS A 126 20.42 15.44 -5.94
N LYS A 127 19.89 15.59 -7.15
CA LYS A 127 19.03 14.59 -7.78
C LYS A 127 19.84 13.37 -8.17
N LEU A 128 19.25 12.19 -8.02
CA LEU A 128 19.89 10.90 -8.25
C LEU A 128 19.19 10.12 -9.39
N HIS A 129 19.89 9.14 -9.96
CA HIS A 129 19.43 8.24 -11.03
C HIS A 129 20.02 6.84 -10.88
N ASP A 130 20.69 6.58 -9.76
CA ASP A 130 21.24 5.29 -9.41
C ASP A 130 20.11 4.28 -9.14
N LEU A 131 20.38 3.03 -9.50
CA LEU A 131 19.50 1.89 -9.30
C LEU A 131 20.16 0.96 -8.28
N HIS A 132 19.42 0.57 -7.25
CA HIS A 132 19.91 -0.36 -6.22
C HIS A 132 18.88 -1.45 -5.95
N MET A 133 19.38 -2.64 -5.65
CA MET A 133 18.60 -3.78 -5.19
C MET A 133 18.86 -3.99 -3.70
N PHE A 134 17.82 -4.28 -2.93
CA PHE A 134 17.92 -4.81 -1.57
C PHE A 134 17.31 -6.20 -1.55
N ASP A 135 18.16 -7.21 -1.30
CA ASP A 135 17.68 -8.58 -1.11
C ASP A 135 17.15 -8.77 0.31
N LEU A 136 15.87 -9.15 0.42
CA LEU A 136 15.19 -9.35 1.70
C LEU A 136 15.63 -10.64 2.42
N LYS A 137 16.29 -11.58 1.74
CA LYS A 137 16.83 -12.79 2.35
C LYS A 137 18.19 -12.53 3.02
N SER A 138 19.14 -11.91 2.29
CA SER A 138 20.48 -11.60 2.82
C SER A 138 20.60 -10.25 3.53
N LEU A 139 19.55 -9.41 3.49
CA LEU A 139 19.52 -8.03 4.00
C LEU A 139 20.67 -7.18 3.44
N THR A 140 21.01 -7.38 2.17
CA THR A 140 22.17 -6.75 1.52
C THR A 140 21.73 -5.83 0.39
N TRP A 141 22.27 -4.61 0.38
CA TRP A 141 22.18 -3.67 -0.72
C TRP A 141 23.27 -3.95 -1.76
N LEU A 142 22.87 -3.96 -3.03
CA LEU A 142 23.74 -4.12 -4.19
C LEU A 142 23.42 -3.02 -5.22
N PRO A 143 24.42 -2.34 -5.81
CA PRO A 143 24.19 -1.41 -6.90
C PRO A 143 23.88 -2.20 -8.18
N LEU A 144 22.88 -1.77 -8.94
CA LEU A 144 22.54 -2.36 -10.23
C LEU A 144 23.07 -1.50 -11.37
N ASN A 145 23.98 -2.06 -12.15
CA ASN A 145 24.45 -1.47 -13.39
C ASN A 145 23.43 -1.73 -14.50
N TYR A 146 23.19 -0.74 -15.35
CA TYR A 146 22.29 -0.81 -16.49
C TYR A 146 22.92 -0.17 -17.73
N LYS A 147 22.37 -0.48 -18.90
CA LYS A 147 22.75 0.08 -20.20
C LYS A 147 21.61 0.93 -20.77
N GLY A 148 21.81 1.55 -21.94
CA GLY A 148 20.78 2.29 -22.66
C GLY A 148 20.53 3.71 -22.15
N ALA A 149 19.48 4.34 -22.70
CA ALA A 149 19.19 5.76 -22.52
C ALA A 149 18.33 6.01 -21.26
N GLY A 150 18.90 5.76 -20.08
CA GLY A 150 18.20 5.81 -18.81
C GLY A 150 17.64 7.19 -18.38
N PRO A 151 16.77 7.21 -17.34
CA PRO A 151 16.11 8.42 -16.91
C PRO A 151 17.11 9.42 -16.29
N SER A 152 17.08 10.68 -16.73
CA SER A 152 17.88 11.74 -16.11
C SER A 152 17.66 11.87 -14.59
N PRO A 153 18.65 12.33 -13.80
CA PRO A 153 18.55 12.46 -12.35
C PRO A 153 17.32 13.22 -11.88
N ARG A 154 16.49 12.57 -11.05
CA ARG A 154 15.13 13.02 -10.70
C ARG A 154 14.70 12.59 -9.31
N SER A 155 13.79 13.35 -8.72
CA SER A 155 13.04 12.97 -7.51
C SER A 155 11.56 13.31 -7.64
N ASN A 156 10.74 12.74 -6.77
CA ASN A 156 9.28 12.84 -6.77
C ASN A 156 8.67 12.41 -8.11
N HIS A 157 9.31 11.46 -8.80
CA HIS A 157 8.74 10.69 -9.89
C HIS A 157 7.85 9.57 -9.32
N VAL A 158 7.10 8.90 -10.19
CA VAL A 158 6.38 7.66 -9.84
C VAL A 158 7.01 6.48 -10.57
N ALA A 159 6.90 5.30 -9.97
CA ALA A 159 7.38 4.05 -10.53
C ALA A 159 6.30 2.96 -10.46
N ALA A 160 6.37 2.00 -11.37
CA ALA A 160 5.60 0.77 -11.37
C ALA A 160 6.45 -0.37 -11.90
N LEU A 161 6.19 -1.60 -11.45
CA LEU A 161 6.81 -2.80 -11.99
C LEU A 161 5.71 -3.64 -12.65
N TYR A 162 5.84 -3.86 -13.95
CA TYR A 162 4.95 -4.71 -14.72
C TYR A 162 5.58 -6.10 -14.91
N ASP A 163 4.80 -7.15 -14.65
CA ASP A 163 5.16 -8.57 -14.86
C ASP A 163 6.46 -9.01 -14.16
N ASP A 164 6.78 -8.41 -13.00
CA ASP A 164 8.06 -8.54 -12.26
C ASP A 164 9.35 -8.28 -13.10
N ARG A 165 9.20 -7.79 -14.34
CA ARG A 165 10.25 -7.67 -15.36
C ARG A 165 10.50 -6.23 -15.82
N ILE A 166 9.45 -5.45 -16.07
CA ILE A 166 9.55 -4.12 -16.70
C ILE A 166 9.34 -3.03 -15.64
N LEU A 167 10.42 -2.39 -15.20
CA LEU A 167 10.37 -1.24 -14.30
C LEU A 167 10.09 0.04 -15.10
N LEU A 168 8.91 0.63 -14.89
CA LEU A 168 8.46 1.88 -15.49
C LEU A 168 8.75 3.06 -14.56
N ILE A 169 9.29 4.15 -15.11
CA ILE A 169 9.52 5.42 -14.42
C ILE A 169 8.84 6.54 -15.20
N PHE A 170 8.00 7.34 -14.53
CA PHE A 170 7.33 8.49 -15.14
C PHE A 170 7.57 9.80 -14.37
N GLY A 171 7.90 10.83 -15.14
CA GLY A 171 7.89 12.23 -14.69
C GLY A 171 8.88 12.55 -13.58
N GLY A 172 8.46 13.37 -12.62
CA GLY A 172 9.30 13.86 -11.53
C GLY A 172 10.03 15.17 -11.83
N GLN A 173 10.97 15.53 -10.97
CA GLN A 173 11.69 16.81 -10.99
C GLN A 173 13.20 16.60 -11.08
N SER A 174 13.78 17.03 -12.20
CA SER A 174 15.24 17.15 -12.38
C SER A 174 15.80 18.42 -11.73
N LYS A 175 17.11 18.69 -11.87
CA LYS A 175 17.73 19.95 -11.38
C LYS A 175 17.10 21.20 -12.02
N SER A 176 16.77 21.16 -13.32
CA SER A 176 16.30 22.34 -14.08
C SER A 176 14.79 22.34 -14.37
N LYS A 177 14.19 21.17 -14.64
CA LYS A 177 12.80 21.07 -15.12
C LYS A 177 12.00 19.93 -14.51
N THR A 178 10.69 20.15 -14.40
CA THR A 178 9.70 19.08 -14.19
C THR A 178 9.60 18.25 -15.48
N LEU A 179 9.29 16.96 -15.37
CA LEU A 179 9.34 15.99 -16.46
C LEU A 179 7.97 15.31 -16.70
N ASN A 180 7.78 14.77 -17.91
CA ASN A 180 6.67 13.92 -18.33
C ASN A 180 7.14 12.77 -19.25
N ASP A 181 8.42 12.43 -19.22
CA ASP A 181 8.94 11.27 -19.96
C ASP A 181 8.59 9.96 -19.23
N VAL A 182 8.31 8.91 -20.01
CA VAL A 182 8.22 7.52 -19.56
C VAL A 182 9.49 6.79 -19.99
N HIS A 183 10.07 6.03 -19.08
CA HIS A 183 11.21 5.14 -19.32
C HIS A 183 10.86 3.74 -18.82
N ALA A 184 11.32 2.72 -19.53
CA ALA A 184 11.21 1.32 -19.16
C ALA A 184 12.61 0.72 -19.01
N LEU A 185 12.84 -0.02 -17.93
CA LEU A 185 13.98 -0.93 -17.77
C LEU A 185 13.46 -2.35 -17.84
N ASP A 186 13.99 -3.13 -18.77
CA ASP A 186 13.80 -4.57 -18.77
C ASP A 186 14.87 -5.22 -17.89
N PHE A 187 14.47 -5.91 -16.81
CA PHE A 187 15.38 -6.62 -15.93
C PHE A 187 16.03 -7.86 -16.56
N GLU A 188 15.48 -8.42 -17.65
CA GLU A 188 16.14 -9.52 -18.36
C GLU A 188 17.40 -9.04 -19.10
N THR A 189 17.31 -7.88 -19.76
CA THR A 189 18.40 -7.32 -20.57
C THR A 189 19.24 -6.28 -19.82
N MET A 190 18.72 -5.74 -18.72
CA MET A 190 19.26 -4.58 -17.98
C MET A 190 19.48 -3.33 -18.87
N VAL A 191 18.62 -3.14 -19.87
CA VAL A 191 18.64 -1.98 -20.79
C VAL A 191 17.47 -1.04 -20.48
N TRP A 192 17.77 0.24 -20.29
CA TRP A 192 16.76 1.30 -20.32
C TRP A 192 16.42 1.72 -21.74
N SER A 193 15.12 1.80 -22.04
CA SER A 193 14.57 2.47 -23.19
C SER A 193 13.66 3.62 -22.76
N ARG A 194 13.63 4.69 -23.57
CA ARG A 194 12.66 5.76 -23.42
C ARG A 194 11.43 5.40 -24.26
N MET A 195 10.30 5.16 -23.61
CA MET A 195 9.08 4.73 -24.31
C MET A 195 8.55 5.84 -25.22
N ARG A 196 8.16 5.47 -26.45
CA ARG A 196 7.29 6.30 -27.29
C ARG A 196 5.87 6.13 -26.78
N THR A 197 5.18 7.23 -26.49
CA THR A 197 3.84 7.20 -25.86
C THR A 197 2.79 7.80 -26.79
N HIS A 198 1.61 7.19 -26.84
CA HIS A 198 0.51 7.59 -27.72
C HIS A 198 -0.65 8.26 -26.95
N GLY A 199 -1.52 8.97 -27.67
CA GLY A 199 -2.65 9.71 -27.10
C GLY A 199 -2.29 11.06 -26.48
N HIS A 200 -3.26 11.71 -25.85
CA HIS A 200 -3.01 12.91 -25.05
C HIS A 200 -2.21 12.52 -23.81
N HIS A 201 -0.98 13.00 -23.67
CA HIS A 201 -0.14 12.70 -22.52
C HIS A 201 -0.29 13.75 -21.40
N PRO A 202 -0.05 13.39 -20.13
CA PRO A 202 0.02 14.34 -19.03
C PRO A 202 1.04 15.48 -19.25
N SER A 203 0.72 16.64 -18.68
CA SER A 203 1.66 17.74 -18.48
C SER A 203 2.82 17.36 -17.55
N PRO A 204 4.01 18.00 -17.65
CA PRO A 204 5.13 17.81 -16.73
C PRO A 204 4.75 17.91 -15.26
N ARG A 205 4.96 16.82 -14.51
CA ARG A 205 4.47 16.68 -13.13
C ARG A 205 5.41 15.91 -12.22
N ALA A 206 5.53 16.40 -10.99
CA ALA A 206 6.27 15.81 -9.89
C ALA A 206 5.43 15.80 -8.61
N GLY A 207 5.70 14.84 -7.72
CA GLY A 207 4.91 14.63 -6.51
C GLY A 207 3.49 14.16 -6.83
N CYS A 208 3.39 13.28 -7.82
CA CYS A 208 2.20 12.49 -8.15
C CYS A 208 2.20 11.22 -7.29
N CYS A 209 1.09 10.50 -7.24
CA CYS A 209 1.05 9.12 -6.76
C CYS A 209 0.67 8.17 -7.90
N GLY A 210 1.17 6.93 -7.86
CA GLY A 210 0.93 5.93 -8.91
C GLY A 210 0.51 4.59 -8.31
N ALA A 211 -0.41 3.89 -8.98
CA ALA A 211 -0.80 2.51 -8.67
C ALA A 211 -1.01 1.73 -9.97
N LEU A 212 -0.32 0.60 -10.13
CA LEU A 212 -0.49 -0.32 -11.26
C LEU A 212 -1.56 -1.36 -10.90
N CYS A 213 -2.57 -1.52 -11.75
CA CYS A 213 -3.63 -2.51 -11.59
C CYS A 213 -3.80 -3.23 -12.93
N GLY A 214 -3.37 -4.50 -13.00
CA GLY A 214 -3.24 -5.22 -14.26
C GLY A 214 -2.25 -4.50 -15.20
N THR A 215 -2.67 -4.25 -16.45
CA THR A 215 -1.90 -3.50 -17.46
C THR A 215 -2.02 -1.98 -17.34
N LYS A 216 -2.88 -1.47 -16.45
CA LYS A 216 -3.24 -0.05 -16.38
C LYS A 216 -2.59 0.64 -15.18
N TRP A 217 -1.74 1.62 -15.47
CA TRP A 217 -1.03 2.41 -14.46
C TRP A 217 -1.75 3.74 -14.21
N TYR A 218 -2.39 3.85 -13.05
CA TYR A 218 -3.13 5.03 -12.62
C TYR A 218 -2.20 6.01 -11.92
N ILE A 219 -2.11 7.24 -12.44
CA ILE A 219 -1.22 8.29 -11.93
C ILE A 219 -2.06 9.53 -11.61
N ALA A 220 -2.21 9.80 -10.31
CA ALA A 220 -3.01 10.90 -9.79
C ALA A 220 -2.18 12.14 -9.48
N GLY A 221 -2.73 13.30 -9.79
CA GLY A 221 -2.32 14.58 -9.22
C GLY A 221 -0.96 15.10 -9.67
N GLY A 222 -0.26 15.74 -8.74
CA GLY A 222 1.10 16.27 -8.93
C GLY A 222 1.14 17.62 -9.65
N GLY A 223 2.31 17.96 -10.21
CA GLY A 223 2.46 19.12 -11.09
C GLY A 223 3.84 19.77 -11.10
N SER A 224 3.90 21.00 -11.58
CA SER A 224 5.11 21.83 -11.62
C SER A 224 5.20 22.74 -10.39
N LYS A 225 6.28 23.53 -10.28
CA LYS A 225 6.38 24.60 -9.26
C LYS A 225 5.29 25.67 -9.39
N LYS A 226 4.75 25.89 -10.59
CA LYS A 226 3.77 26.96 -10.89
C LYS A 226 2.31 26.49 -10.85
N ARG A 227 2.05 25.24 -11.27
CA ARG A 227 0.70 24.69 -11.44
C ARG A 227 0.62 23.26 -10.92
N ARG A 228 -0.36 23.02 -10.05
CA ARG A 228 -0.83 21.69 -9.66
C ARG A 228 -1.94 21.22 -10.60
N HIS A 229 -2.01 19.91 -10.77
CA HIS A 229 -2.98 19.22 -11.61
C HIS A 229 -3.79 18.27 -10.73
N PRO A 230 -5.13 18.31 -10.74
CA PRO A 230 -5.96 17.34 -10.02
C PRO A 230 -6.10 16.02 -10.79
N GLU A 231 -5.91 16.03 -12.12
CA GLU A 231 -6.33 14.92 -12.98
C GLU A 231 -5.62 13.60 -12.64
N THR A 232 -6.40 12.51 -12.66
CA THR A 232 -5.90 11.13 -12.67
C THR A 232 -5.81 10.65 -14.11
N TRP A 233 -4.61 10.25 -14.50
CA TRP A 233 -4.29 9.69 -15.81
C TRP A 233 -4.18 8.17 -15.72
N VAL A 234 -4.49 7.47 -16.81
CA VAL A 234 -4.12 6.05 -17.00
C VAL A 234 -3.06 5.99 -18.09
N PHE A 235 -1.99 5.24 -17.84
CA PHE A 235 -1.11 4.73 -18.88
C PHE A 235 -1.38 3.24 -19.06
N ASP A 236 -1.81 2.83 -20.24
CA ASP A 236 -1.86 1.42 -20.59
C ASP A 236 -0.44 0.98 -21.01
N VAL A 237 0.10 0.00 -20.29
CA VAL A 237 1.48 -0.47 -20.45
C VAL A 237 1.67 -1.22 -21.76
N LEU A 238 0.65 -1.95 -22.23
CA LEU A 238 0.73 -2.72 -23.47
C LEU A 238 0.52 -1.80 -24.69
N GLU A 239 -0.51 -0.96 -24.67
CA GLU A 239 -0.75 0.01 -25.77
C GLU A 239 0.25 1.19 -25.78
N SER A 240 1.07 1.34 -24.74
CA SER A 240 1.93 2.52 -24.50
C SER A 240 1.18 3.86 -24.61
N LYS A 241 -0.06 3.88 -24.12
CA LYS A 241 -1.05 4.93 -24.44
C LYS A 241 -1.61 5.59 -23.20
N TRP A 242 -1.76 6.90 -23.27
CA TRP A 242 -2.36 7.71 -22.21
C TRP A 242 -3.85 7.97 -22.44
N SER A 243 -4.62 7.93 -21.36
CA SER A 243 -5.99 8.45 -21.29
C SER A 243 -6.22 9.20 -19.97
N VAL A 244 -7.20 10.10 -19.96
CA VAL A 244 -7.70 10.71 -18.72
C VAL A 244 -8.67 9.73 -18.07
N CYS A 245 -8.46 9.43 -16.78
CA CYS A 245 -9.39 8.61 -16.00
C CYS A 245 -10.50 9.47 -15.40
N VAL A 246 -10.10 10.46 -14.59
CA VAL A 246 -11.00 11.34 -13.84
C VAL A 246 -10.34 12.72 -13.71
N VAL A 247 -11.13 13.78 -13.84
CA VAL A 247 -10.73 15.15 -13.51
C VAL A 247 -11.50 15.59 -12.26
N PRO A 248 -10.97 15.36 -11.05
CA PRO A 248 -11.67 15.71 -9.83
C PRO A 248 -11.64 17.23 -9.59
N PRO A 249 -12.55 17.78 -8.75
CA PRO A 249 -12.69 19.22 -8.56
C PRO A 249 -11.44 19.86 -7.95
N SER A 250 -11.32 21.19 -8.03
CA SER A 250 -10.17 21.96 -7.51
C SER A 250 -9.98 21.89 -5.99
N SER A 251 -10.96 21.35 -5.27
CA SER A 251 -10.96 21.01 -3.84
C SER A 251 -10.37 19.62 -3.53
N SER A 252 -10.20 18.77 -4.53
CA SER A 252 -9.70 17.39 -4.43
C SER A 252 -8.31 17.31 -3.80
N ILE A 253 -8.07 16.22 -3.09
CA ILE A 253 -6.83 15.95 -2.38
C ILE A 253 -5.63 15.76 -3.31
N THR A 254 -5.88 15.33 -4.55
CA THR A 254 -4.92 15.21 -5.66
C THR A 254 -4.17 16.52 -5.96
N THR A 255 -4.78 17.67 -5.64
CA THR A 255 -4.17 19.00 -5.78
C THR A 255 -3.12 19.32 -4.70
N LYS A 256 -3.12 18.58 -3.59
CA LYS A 256 -2.28 18.85 -2.42
C LYS A 256 -0.86 18.33 -2.64
N LYS A 257 0.12 18.95 -1.96
CA LYS A 257 1.52 18.51 -1.98
C LYS A 257 1.70 17.37 -0.98
N GLY A 258 2.26 16.24 -1.43
CA GLY A 258 2.58 15.12 -0.55
C GLY A 258 1.35 14.38 -0.01
N PHE A 259 0.25 14.37 -0.77
CA PHE A 259 -0.81 13.39 -0.55
C PHE A 259 -0.27 11.99 -0.84
N SER A 260 -0.95 10.97 -0.31
CA SER A 260 -0.68 9.56 -0.59
C SER A 260 -1.86 8.94 -1.33
N MET A 261 -1.60 7.90 -2.12
CA MET A 261 -2.62 7.09 -2.79
C MET A 261 -2.27 5.61 -2.62
N VAL A 262 -3.29 4.77 -2.43
CA VAL A 262 -3.14 3.33 -2.25
C VAL A 262 -4.30 2.60 -2.95
N PRO A 263 -4.03 1.50 -3.68
CA PRO A 263 -5.08 0.59 -4.12
C PRO A 263 -5.55 -0.27 -2.94
N LEU A 264 -6.86 -0.23 -2.67
CA LEU A 264 -7.53 -1.15 -1.75
C LEU A 264 -8.23 -2.23 -2.57
N TYR A 265 -7.92 -3.49 -2.28
CA TYR A 265 -8.59 -4.64 -2.90
C TYR A 265 -9.75 -5.05 -2.00
N TYR A 266 -10.98 -4.98 -2.52
CA TYR A 266 -12.19 -5.31 -1.79
C TYR A 266 -13.13 -6.12 -2.69
N ARG A 267 -13.25 -7.43 -2.41
CA ARG A 267 -14.00 -8.39 -3.23
C ARG A 267 -13.51 -8.35 -4.71
N ASP A 268 -14.45 -8.19 -5.63
CA ASP A 268 -14.32 -8.03 -7.07
C ASP A 268 -13.85 -6.63 -7.51
N LYS A 269 -13.42 -5.75 -6.58
CA LYS A 269 -13.14 -4.33 -6.89
C LYS A 269 -11.79 -3.86 -6.37
N ILE A 270 -11.17 -2.95 -7.12
CA ILE A 270 -9.99 -2.20 -6.71
C ILE A 270 -10.39 -0.74 -6.52
N VAL A 271 -10.29 -0.24 -5.30
CA VAL A 271 -10.66 1.13 -4.94
C VAL A 271 -9.38 1.94 -4.75
N LEU A 272 -9.16 2.93 -5.61
CA LEU A 272 -8.03 3.86 -5.47
C LEU A 272 -8.39 4.93 -4.44
N VAL A 273 -7.81 4.81 -3.25
CA VAL A 273 -8.04 5.74 -2.14
C VAL A 273 -6.86 6.69 -2.02
N SER A 274 -7.16 7.97 -1.82
CA SER A 274 -6.19 9.03 -1.62
C SER A 274 -6.44 9.78 -0.31
N PHE A 275 -5.37 10.17 0.39
CA PHE A 275 -5.45 10.77 1.72
C PHE A 275 -4.25 11.69 1.99
N GLY A 276 -4.36 12.56 3.00
CA GLY A 276 -3.24 13.39 3.44
C GLY A 276 -2.88 14.56 2.53
N GLY A 277 -1.63 15.00 2.63
CA GLY A 277 -1.08 16.12 1.86
C GLY A 277 -1.49 17.52 2.38
N ASN A 278 -0.73 18.53 1.96
CA ASN A 278 -0.88 19.91 2.42
C ASN A 278 -1.03 20.89 1.22
N LYS A 279 -1.85 21.94 1.38
CA LYS A 279 -1.93 23.10 0.46
C LYS A 279 -1.61 24.43 1.16
N LYS A 280 -2.25 24.67 2.31
CA LYS A 280 -1.92 25.70 3.30
C LYS A 280 -1.79 25.01 4.67
N GLU A 281 -2.81 24.23 4.99
CA GLU A 281 -2.86 23.33 6.14
C GLU A 281 -2.82 21.85 5.68
N PRO A 282 -2.40 20.92 6.54
CA PRO A 282 -2.54 19.48 6.33
C PRO A 282 -3.99 19.04 6.12
N SER A 283 -4.17 17.84 5.55
CA SER A 283 -5.48 17.23 5.32
C SER A 283 -5.62 15.92 6.08
N ASP A 284 -6.70 15.79 6.83
CA ASP A 284 -7.21 14.54 7.38
C ASP A 284 -8.16 13.81 6.40
N LYS A 285 -8.73 14.54 5.43
CA LYS A 285 -9.66 14.00 4.43
C LYS A 285 -9.11 12.75 3.72
N VAL A 286 -10.04 11.85 3.41
CA VAL A 286 -9.86 10.65 2.59
C VAL A 286 -10.83 10.74 1.40
N GLU A 287 -10.36 10.45 0.20
CA GLU A 287 -11.09 10.62 -1.06
C GLU A 287 -10.91 9.37 -1.93
N VAL A 288 -12.02 8.73 -2.30
CA VAL A 288 -12.05 7.64 -3.30
C VAL A 288 -11.97 8.29 -4.68
N LEU A 289 -10.90 7.99 -5.44
CA LEU A 289 -10.68 8.58 -6.76
C LEU A 289 -11.34 7.78 -7.88
N VAL A 290 -11.22 6.45 -7.82
CA VAL A 290 -11.70 5.52 -8.84
C VAL A 290 -12.08 4.20 -8.18
N VAL A 291 -13.19 3.60 -8.62
CA VAL A 291 -13.54 2.21 -8.33
C VAL A 291 -13.41 1.44 -9.63
N LEU A 292 -12.57 0.42 -9.63
CA LEU A 292 -12.27 -0.43 -10.77
C LEU A 292 -12.83 -1.84 -10.52
N GLN A 293 -13.23 -2.52 -11.58
CA GLN A 293 -13.54 -3.94 -11.54
C GLN A 293 -12.23 -4.75 -11.58
N ASN A 294 -12.13 -5.79 -10.74
CA ASN A 294 -10.98 -6.67 -10.64
C ASN A 294 -11.13 -7.85 -11.60
N GLU A 295 -10.91 -7.59 -12.90
CA GLU A 295 -10.95 -8.61 -13.97
C GLU A 295 -10.04 -9.82 -13.69
N HIS A 296 -9.03 -9.69 -12.82
CA HIS A 296 -8.07 -10.74 -12.46
C HIS A 296 -8.40 -11.48 -11.15
N CYS A 297 -9.64 -11.42 -10.65
CA CYS A 297 -10.02 -12.05 -9.39
C CYS A 297 -9.86 -13.58 -9.35
N PHE A 298 -9.62 -14.23 -10.50
CA PHE A 298 -9.37 -15.67 -10.62
C PHE A 298 -7.90 -16.10 -10.63
N SER A 299 -6.92 -15.17 -10.70
CA SER A 299 -5.48 -15.52 -10.78
C SER A 299 -4.66 -15.20 -9.52
N TRP A 300 -5.28 -14.63 -8.48
CA TRP A 300 -4.60 -14.27 -7.23
C TRP A 300 -5.03 -15.16 -6.06
N ARG A 301 -4.44 -16.37 -5.98
CA ARG A 301 -4.27 -17.01 -4.67
C ARG A 301 -3.06 -16.38 -3.99
N SER A 302 -3.26 -15.87 -2.77
CA SER A 302 -2.17 -15.64 -1.83
C SER A 302 -1.40 -16.95 -1.66
N ALA A 303 -0.10 -16.97 -1.92
CA ALA A 303 0.72 -18.13 -1.65
C ALA A 303 0.78 -18.40 -0.13
N PRO A 304 0.57 -19.65 0.26
CA PRO A 304 1.57 -20.35 1.06
C PRO A 304 2.09 -21.60 0.36
N ASP A 305 3.37 -21.89 0.57
CA ASP A 305 4.08 -23.16 0.40
C ASP A 305 3.81 -24.02 -0.85
N ALA A 306 4.72 -23.91 -1.82
CA ALA A 306 5.03 -24.99 -2.76
C ALA A 306 6.54 -25.01 -3.07
N GLU A 307 7.13 -26.20 -3.01
CA GLU A 307 8.51 -26.50 -3.47
C GLU A 307 8.66 -26.23 -4.99
N PRO A 308 9.90 -25.98 -5.48
CA PRO A 308 10.11 -25.54 -6.85
C PRO A 308 9.91 -26.67 -7.86
N LEU A 309 8.82 -26.62 -8.62
CA LEU A 309 8.64 -27.42 -9.84
C LEU A 309 8.93 -26.59 -11.10
N MET A 310 9.35 -27.32 -12.14
CA MET A 310 10.01 -26.80 -13.34
C MET A 310 9.14 -25.84 -14.17
N TYR A 311 9.83 -25.01 -14.97
CA TYR A 311 9.22 -24.24 -16.06
C TYR A 311 8.43 -25.15 -17.02
N GLU A 312 7.17 -24.78 -17.29
CA GLU A 312 6.56 -25.00 -18.61
C GLU A 312 6.20 -23.64 -19.22
N ASP A 313 6.60 -23.46 -20.49
CA ASP A 313 6.37 -22.24 -21.28
C ASP A 313 4.92 -22.17 -21.77
N SER A 314 4.08 -21.32 -21.14
CA SER A 314 2.91 -20.76 -21.83
C SER A 314 2.32 -19.51 -21.15
N SER A 315 2.85 -18.33 -21.49
CA SER A 315 2.09 -17.07 -21.39
C SER A 315 2.31 -16.24 -22.68
N PRO A 316 1.25 -15.77 -23.39
CA PRO A 316 1.44 -15.05 -24.65
C PRO A 316 1.98 -13.62 -24.51
N SER A 317 1.79 -12.96 -23.37
CA SER A 317 1.93 -11.50 -23.22
C SER A 317 3.36 -10.99 -23.06
N SER A 318 4.31 -11.82 -22.62
CA SER A 318 5.69 -11.39 -22.37
C SER A 318 6.49 -11.15 -23.66
N LYS A 319 6.11 -11.83 -24.76
CA LYS A 319 6.71 -11.64 -26.09
C LYS A 319 6.23 -10.36 -26.76
N GLU A 320 4.93 -10.05 -26.71
CA GLU A 320 4.36 -8.85 -27.34
C GLU A 320 5.00 -7.56 -26.80
N LEU A 321 5.18 -7.43 -25.49
CA LEU A 321 5.83 -6.25 -24.91
C LEU A 321 7.33 -6.19 -25.23
N ALA A 322 8.02 -7.34 -25.33
CA ALA A 322 9.41 -7.39 -25.79
C ALA A 322 9.52 -6.95 -27.26
N ASP A 323 8.61 -7.37 -28.14
CA ASP A 323 8.56 -6.96 -29.54
C ASP A 323 8.22 -5.46 -29.69
N HIS A 324 7.35 -4.91 -28.83
CA HIS A 324 7.10 -3.47 -28.77
C HIS A 324 8.32 -2.66 -28.29
N LEU A 325 9.12 -3.19 -27.35
CA LEU A 325 10.37 -2.56 -26.90
C LEU A 325 11.51 -2.68 -27.93
N ASN A 326 11.58 -3.80 -28.67
CA ASN A 326 12.56 -4.07 -29.72
C ASN A 326 12.37 -3.18 -30.96
N ASN A 327 11.16 -2.66 -31.20
CA ASN A 327 10.87 -1.70 -32.28
C ASN A 327 11.39 -0.27 -32.02
N CYS A 328 12.24 -0.07 -31.00
CA CYS A 328 12.99 1.17 -30.79
C CYS A 328 14.47 0.96 -31.16
N ASP A 329 14.92 1.57 -32.26
CA ASP A 329 16.25 1.44 -32.90
C ASP A 329 17.44 1.12 -31.95
N PRO A 330 17.95 -0.13 -31.96
CA PRO A 330 19.23 -0.47 -31.36
C PRO A 330 20.33 -0.46 -32.42
N LEU A 331 21.23 0.53 -32.36
CA LEU A 331 22.49 0.46 -33.09
C LEU A 331 23.44 -0.54 -32.40
N TYR A 332 23.75 -1.63 -33.13
CA TYR A 332 24.79 -2.66 -32.90
C TYR A 332 24.56 -3.79 -31.87
N SER A 333 24.22 -4.96 -32.41
CA SER A 333 24.90 -6.27 -32.28
C SER A 333 25.23 -6.89 -30.91
N ASN A 334 24.50 -7.97 -30.59
CA ASN A 334 24.89 -9.24 -29.92
C ASN A 334 26.12 -9.30 -29.00
N SER A 335 25.92 -9.75 -27.74
CA SER A 335 26.35 -11.11 -27.30
C SER A 335 25.88 -11.46 -25.87
N VAL A 336 25.80 -12.77 -25.61
CA VAL A 336 25.29 -13.45 -24.40
C VAL A 336 26.20 -13.29 -23.18
N ALA A 337 25.61 -13.12 -21.98
CA ALA A 337 26.16 -13.63 -20.71
C ALA A 337 25.07 -13.69 -19.61
N ARG A 338 24.64 -14.90 -19.22
CA ARG A 338 23.85 -15.13 -17.99
C ARG A 338 24.81 -15.32 -16.82
N HIS A 339 24.72 -14.52 -15.75
CA HIS A 339 25.32 -14.87 -14.46
C HIS A 339 24.46 -14.43 -13.27
N SER A 340 24.16 -15.39 -12.40
CA SER A 340 23.43 -15.20 -11.14
C SER A 340 24.31 -14.53 -10.09
N LEU A 341 23.76 -13.56 -9.36
CA LEU A 341 24.50 -12.77 -8.37
C LEU A 341 24.42 -13.39 -6.98
N ALA A 342 25.56 -13.86 -6.48
CA ALA A 342 25.79 -14.10 -5.05
C ALA A 342 27.29 -13.97 -4.70
N THR A 343 27.56 -13.54 -3.45
CA THR A 343 28.84 -13.53 -2.70
C THR A 343 29.75 -12.28 -2.74
N THR A 344 30.39 -12.05 -1.57
CA THR A 344 31.45 -11.06 -1.22
C THR A 344 30.98 -9.60 -1.03
N VAL A 345 30.92 -8.94 0.14
CA VAL A 345 31.45 -9.07 1.54
C VAL A 345 32.70 -8.21 1.87
N GLU A 346 32.51 -7.30 2.84
CA GLU A 346 33.41 -6.88 3.96
C GLU A 346 34.10 -5.49 4.10
N SER A 347 34.13 -5.04 5.38
CA SER A 347 34.95 -3.97 6.01
C SER A 347 34.61 -2.49 5.65
N SER A 348 34.91 -1.44 6.43
CA SER A 348 35.14 -1.22 7.89
C SER A 348 35.22 0.32 8.19
N SER A 349 35.39 0.85 9.43
CA SER A 349 34.55 0.74 10.63
C SER A 349 34.80 1.90 11.65
N GLY A 350 33.79 2.34 12.42
CA GLY A 350 33.95 3.27 13.57
C GLY A 350 33.67 4.76 13.31
N ARG A 351 33.47 5.64 14.31
CA ARG A 351 33.35 5.50 15.79
C ARG A 351 32.76 6.81 16.41
N LYS A 352 31.86 6.68 17.42
CA LYS A 352 31.68 7.54 18.65
C LYS A 352 31.37 9.07 18.52
N SER A 353 30.69 9.78 19.44
CA SER A 353 29.72 9.47 20.53
C SER A 353 29.24 10.74 21.30
N LEU A 354 27.92 10.87 21.56
CA LEU A 354 27.26 11.36 22.81
C LEU A 354 27.53 12.83 23.33
N PRO A 355 26.78 13.37 24.34
CA PRO A 355 25.31 13.48 24.44
C PRO A 355 24.76 14.82 25.06
N ASP A 356 23.45 14.82 25.35
CA ASP A 356 22.72 15.50 26.46
C ASP A 356 22.20 16.96 26.28
N SER A 357 21.03 17.39 26.83
CA SER A 357 19.92 16.69 27.53
C SER A 357 18.66 17.58 27.75
N LEU A 358 17.56 16.98 28.26
CA LEU A 358 16.40 17.53 29.01
C LEU A 358 15.15 18.19 28.33
N LEU A 359 14.04 17.43 28.43
CA LEU A 359 12.71 17.78 29.00
C LEU A 359 11.93 19.04 28.54
N HIS A 360 10.70 18.84 28.03
CA HIS A 360 9.47 18.98 28.85
C HIS A 360 8.18 18.41 28.20
N ASN A 361 7.14 18.20 29.03
CA ASN A 361 5.85 17.60 28.66
C ASN A 361 4.80 18.63 28.19
N SER A 362 3.89 18.23 27.31
CA SER A 362 2.47 18.59 27.45
C SER A 362 1.54 17.58 26.74
N LYS A 363 0.31 17.44 27.27
CA LYS A 363 -0.76 16.54 26.78
C LYS A 363 -1.74 17.33 25.88
N VAL A 364 -2.76 16.61 25.38
CA VAL A 364 -3.97 17.01 24.61
C VAL A 364 -3.84 16.63 23.13
N GLY A 365 -4.83 16.01 22.48
CA GLY A 365 -6.10 15.44 22.94
C GLY A 365 -6.88 14.91 21.73
N GLY A 366 -7.34 13.66 21.77
CA GLY A 366 -7.89 13.00 20.58
C GLY A 366 -9.34 13.39 20.27
N SER A 367 -9.61 13.86 19.06
CA SER A 367 -10.95 14.01 18.51
C SER A 367 -11.38 12.76 17.72
N SER A 368 -12.53 12.21 18.05
CA SER A 368 -13.08 11.01 17.40
C SER A 368 -13.93 11.39 16.19
N LEU A 369 -13.61 10.86 15.01
CA LEU A 369 -14.40 10.99 13.79
C LEU A 369 -15.64 10.07 13.84
N ARG A 370 -16.63 10.44 14.65
CA ARG A 370 -17.95 9.78 14.66
C ARG A 370 -19.08 10.76 14.37
N ARG A 371 -19.01 11.44 13.21
CA ARG A 371 -20.08 12.33 12.75
C ARG A 371 -20.14 12.51 11.23
N GLN A 372 -20.46 11.43 10.50
CA GLN A 372 -20.96 11.55 9.11
C GLN A 372 -21.73 10.31 8.60
N PHE A 373 -22.26 9.47 9.49
CA PHE A 373 -23.19 8.40 9.13
C PHE A 373 -24.42 8.40 10.05
N ARG A 374 -25.58 8.31 9.40
CA ARG A 374 -26.97 8.37 9.92
C ARG A 374 -27.47 9.75 10.37
N GLN A 375 -28.55 10.16 9.71
CA GLN A 375 -29.66 10.86 10.31
C GLN A 375 -30.93 10.05 10.00
N GLU A 376 -31.94 10.19 10.86
CA GLU A 376 -33.31 9.66 10.80
C GLU A 376 -33.61 8.30 11.47
N GLU A 377 -34.72 8.34 12.23
CA GLU A 377 -35.51 7.30 12.92
C GLU A 377 -34.96 6.63 14.22
N GLU A 378 -34.97 7.46 15.28
CA GLU A 378 -35.67 7.32 16.57
C GLU A 378 -35.67 6.07 17.49
N CYS A 379 -35.52 6.41 18.80
CA CYS A 379 -36.20 5.86 19.99
C CYS A 379 -36.12 4.37 20.39
N SER A 380 -35.29 4.10 21.40
CA SER A 380 -35.74 3.48 22.67
C SER A 380 -34.69 3.64 23.79
N LEU A 381 -35.10 4.04 25.00
CA LEU A 381 -34.20 4.22 26.15
C LEU A 381 -34.93 3.86 27.46
N ALA A 382 -34.55 2.74 28.08
CA ALA A 382 -34.89 2.36 29.45
C ALA A 382 -33.67 1.59 30.04
N GLN A 383 -33.01 2.10 31.09
CA GLN A 383 -33.23 1.75 32.52
C GLN A 383 -33.01 0.24 32.83
N LYS A 384 -32.28 -0.19 33.87
CA LYS A 384 -31.60 0.49 35.01
C LYS A 384 -30.74 -0.55 35.79
N LEU A 385 -30.07 -0.08 36.86
CA LEU A 385 -29.69 -0.81 38.11
C LEU A 385 -28.37 -1.64 38.20
N GLN A 386 -27.55 -1.17 39.15
CA GLN A 386 -26.83 -1.88 40.24
C GLN A 386 -25.59 -2.81 40.04
N LYS A 387 -24.45 -2.22 40.42
CA LYS A 387 -23.27 -2.73 41.19
C LYS A 387 -23.63 -3.49 42.51
N PRO A 388 -22.68 -4.01 43.35
CA PRO A 388 -21.25 -4.41 43.19
C PRO A 388 -20.88 -5.74 43.96
N ILE A 389 -19.57 -5.94 44.33
CA ILE A 389 -19.02 -6.76 45.47
C ILE A 389 -18.82 -8.28 45.18
N ASP A 390 -17.73 -8.99 45.58
CA ASP A 390 -16.55 -8.68 46.44
C ASP A 390 -15.20 -9.38 46.05
N ASP A 391 -14.15 -9.09 46.83
CA ASP A 391 -12.77 -9.63 46.88
C ASP A 391 -12.62 -11.18 47.03
N ASP A 392 -11.44 -11.74 46.68
CA ASP A 392 -10.56 -12.37 47.71
C ASP A 392 -9.07 -12.56 47.30
N LYS A 393 -8.19 -12.74 48.30
CA LYS A 393 -6.70 -12.76 48.22
C LYS A 393 -6.08 -14.15 48.38
N TYR A 394 -4.80 -14.29 47.98
CA TYR A 394 -3.64 -14.91 48.70
C TYR A 394 -2.49 -15.08 47.67
N LYS A 395 -1.37 -14.32 47.69
CA LYS A 395 -0.19 -14.32 48.58
C LYS A 395 0.75 -15.54 48.48
N ASP A 396 1.91 -15.28 47.86
CA ASP A 396 3.31 -15.59 48.25
C ASP A 396 3.69 -16.99 48.78
N VAL A 397 4.78 -17.56 48.25
CA VAL A 397 6.10 -17.70 48.93
C VAL A 397 7.13 -18.37 47.98
N ASP A 398 8.39 -17.96 48.16
CA ASP A 398 9.68 -18.28 47.54
C ASP A 398 10.04 -19.81 47.46
N ASP A 399 11.17 -20.28 46.89
CA ASP A 399 12.43 -19.62 46.48
C ASP A 399 13.24 -20.43 45.42
N CYS A 400 14.30 -19.81 44.88
CA CYS A 400 15.64 -20.32 44.45
C CYS A 400 15.89 -21.82 44.06
N SER A 401 16.84 -22.18 43.18
CA SER A 401 17.76 -21.44 42.28
C SER A 401 18.61 -22.41 41.41
N GLU A 402 19.51 -21.86 40.58
CA GLU A 402 20.76 -22.48 40.05
C GLU A 402 20.75 -23.44 38.83
N LEU A 403 20.96 -22.80 37.67
CA LEU A 403 21.87 -23.21 36.57
C LEU A 403 23.35 -23.20 37.07
N PRO A 404 24.41 -23.73 36.38
CA PRO A 404 24.56 -23.73 34.90
C PRO A 404 25.44 -24.81 34.20
N SER A 405 25.44 -24.72 32.85
CA SER A 405 26.50 -25.00 31.85
C SER A 405 27.73 -25.90 32.14
N PHE A 406 28.14 -26.72 31.16
CA PHE A 406 29.34 -26.45 30.33
C PHE A 406 29.42 -27.37 29.09
N ALA A 407 30.45 -27.23 28.24
CA ALA A 407 30.39 -27.58 26.81
C ALA A 407 31.58 -28.41 26.27
N ASN A 408 31.34 -29.02 25.10
CA ASN A 408 32.25 -29.28 23.98
C ASN A 408 33.37 -30.34 24.02
N GLN A 409 33.54 -30.97 22.84
CA GLN A 409 34.68 -31.69 22.23
C GLN A 409 34.62 -33.24 22.22
N LYS A 410 35.15 -33.96 21.21
CA LYS A 410 35.30 -33.77 19.74
C LYS A 410 35.79 -35.10 19.12
N GLN A 411 35.52 -35.33 17.82
CA GLN A 411 36.33 -36.15 16.86
C GLN A 411 36.35 -37.72 16.89
N ARG A 412 35.80 -38.27 15.79
CA ARG A 412 36.41 -39.16 14.76
C ARG A 412 36.54 -40.71 14.88
N SER A 413 36.04 -41.31 13.80
CA SER A 413 36.53 -42.44 12.96
C SER A 413 36.40 -43.90 13.43
N ASP A 414 35.59 -44.63 12.65
CA ASP A 414 35.54 -46.09 12.56
C ASP A 414 36.77 -46.69 11.84
N THR A 415 37.22 -47.88 12.26
CA THR A 415 37.89 -48.89 11.39
C THR A 415 37.69 -50.30 11.99
N TYR A 416 37.60 -51.32 11.14
CA TYR A 416 37.22 -52.71 11.47
C TYR A 416 38.38 -53.63 11.90
N HIS A 417 38.07 -54.68 12.71
CA HIS A 417 38.76 -55.98 12.90
C HIS A 417 40.25 -55.98 13.38
N SER A 418 40.83 -56.99 14.05
CA SER A 418 40.43 -58.13 14.91
C SER A 418 41.75 -58.71 15.53
N PRO A 419 41.76 -59.88 16.22
CA PRO A 419 41.61 -60.10 17.67
C PRO A 419 42.94 -60.39 18.44
N ASP A 420 42.91 -60.36 19.78
CA ASP A 420 43.26 -61.50 20.69
C ASP A 420 43.53 -61.10 22.17
N ALA A 421 43.59 -62.13 23.03
CA ALA A 421 44.16 -62.21 24.38
C ALA A 421 43.29 -61.88 25.63
N ASP A 422 43.45 -62.78 26.61
CA ASP A 422 42.81 -62.87 27.93
C ASP A 422 42.80 -61.61 28.81
N ALA A 423 41.66 -61.38 29.48
CA ALA A 423 41.64 -61.11 30.93
C ALA A 423 40.25 -61.34 31.55
N LYS A 424 40.20 -62.04 32.69
CA LYS A 424 39.00 -62.09 33.55
C LYS A 424 38.72 -60.71 34.16
N THR A 425 37.45 -60.29 34.24
CA THR A 425 36.80 -59.79 35.49
C THR A 425 35.29 -59.52 35.29
N LYS A 426 34.47 -60.13 36.16
CA LYS A 426 33.06 -59.84 36.52
C LYS A 426 32.14 -59.19 35.47
N ARG A 427 31.33 -60.00 34.78
CA ARG A 427 30.00 -59.57 34.31
C ARG A 427 29.04 -59.43 35.50
N VAL A 428 28.44 -58.25 35.68
CA VAL A 428 27.13 -58.14 36.33
C VAL A 428 26.09 -58.35 35.24
N GLY A 429 25.33 -59.44 35.32
CA GLY A 429 24.29 -59.73 34.34
C GLY A 429 23.06 -58.84 34.56
N ARG A 430 22.71 -58.03 33.55
CA ARG A 430 21.31 -57.62 33.39
C ARG A 430 20.53 -58.82 32.86
N SER A 431 19.42 -59.16 33.49
CA SER A 431 18.59 -60.30 33.11
C SER A 431 17.81 -60.02 31.83
N SER A 432 17.47 -61.08 31.10
CA SER A 432 16.62 -61.01 29.90
C SER A 432 15.23 -60.42 30.17
N SER A 433 14.78 -60.39 31.43
CA SER A 433 13.51 -59.81 31.86
C SER A 433 13.46 -58.29 31.63
N ASP A 434 14.55 -57.58 31.95
CA ASP A 434 14.55 -56.11 31.98
C ASP A 434 14.49 -55.51 30.57
N ILE A 435 15.09 -56.21 29.61
CA ILE A 435 15.07 -55.84 28.20
C ILE A 435 13.66 -56.04 27.64
N ASN A 436 13.06 -57.22 27.83
CA ASN A 436 11.69 -57.50 27.37
C ASN A 436 10.69 -56.50 27.99
N HIS A 437 10.79 -56.23 29.29
CA HIS A 437 9.94 -55.25 29.97
C HIS A 437 10.09 -53.82 29.38
N GLN A 438 11.30 -53.41 28.96
CA GLN A 438 11.51 -52.16 28.25
C GLN A 438 10.86 -52.13 26.85
N HIS A 439 10.86 -53.25 26.14
CA HIS A 439 10.20 -53.35 24.83
C HIS A 439 8.68 -53.32 24.97
N ASP A 440 8.11 -54.08 25.92
CA ASP A 440 6.67 -54.08 26.21
C ASP A 440 6.18 -52.69 26.62
N THR A 441 6.95 -51.98 27.45
CA THR A 441 6.64 -50.60 27.86
C THR A 441 6.64 -49.63 26.68
N LYS A 442 7.57 -49.79 25.71
CA LYS A 442 7.58 -48.99 24.47
C LYS A 442 6.37 -49.30 23.58
N ILE A 443 6.01 -50.57 23.44
CA ILE A 443 4.83 -51.00 22.66
C ILE A 443 3.56 -50.43 23.29
N ALA A 444 3.38 -50.54 24.61
CA ALA A 444 2.24 -49.97 25.32
C ALA A 444 2.13 -48.44 25.21
N ASN A 445 3.28 -47.74 25.19
CA ASN A 445 3.33 -46.29 24.95
C ASN A 445 2.95 -45.93 23.50
N LEU A 446 3.39 -46.71 22.50
CA LEU A 446 3.01 -46.51 21.10
C LEU A 446 1.53 -46.77 20.86
N VAL A 447 0.97 -47.85 21.42
CA VAL A 447 -0.48 -48.15 21.35
C VAL A 447 -1.31 -47.02 21.95
N ARG A 448 -0.96 -46.51 23.14
CA ARG A 448 -1.61 -45.33 23.73
C ARG A 448 -1.52 -44.08 22.86
N ARG A 449 -0.38 -43.86 22.18
CA ARG A 449 -0.21 -42.73 21.26
C ARG A 449 -1.04 -42.87 19.99
N ASN A 450 -1.17 -44.08 19.44
CA ASN A 450 -2.00 -44.33 18.27
C ASN A 450 -3.49 -44.13 18.57
N MET A 451 -3.99 -44.66 19.70
CA MET A 451 -5.40 -44.41 20.10
C MET A 451 -5.71 -42.92 20.24
N ALA A 452 -4.80 -42.13 20.84
CA ALA A 452 -4.95 -40.68 20.95
C ALA A 452 -4.92 -39.95 19.58
N LEU A 453 -4.17 -40.47 18.61
CA LEU A 453 -4.14 -39.93 17.24
C LEU A 453 -5.41 -40.29 16.45
N GLU A 454 -5.95 -41.49 16.66
CA GLU A 454 -7.24 -41.91 16.07
C GLU A 454 -8.41 -41.07 16.61
N GLU A 455 -8.42 -40.79 17.92
CA GLU A 455 -9.40 -39.89 18.54
C GLU A 455 -9.28 -38.44 18.01
N GLN A 456 -8.06 -37.92 17.88
CA GLN A 456 -7.81 -36.61 17.26
C GLN A 456 -8.24 -36.55 15.79
N LEU A 457 -8.01 -37.62 15.01
CA LEU A 457 -8.45 -37.71 13.62
C LEU A 457 -9.98 -37.72 13.53
N SER A 458 -10.67 -38.48 14.40
CA SER A 458 -12.13 -38.50 14.45
C SER A 458 -12.72 -37.13 14.81
N ALA A 459 -12.12 -36.41 15.76
CA ALA A 459 -12.52 -35.05 16.11
C ALA A 459 -12.28 -34.05 14.96
N ALA A 460 -11.16 -34.19 14.24
CA ALA A 460 -10.85 -33.36 13.08
C ALA A 460 -11.84 -33.58 11.91
N MET A 461 -12.27 -34.82 11.66
CA MET A 461 -13.30 -35.10 10.65
C MET A 461 -14.66 -34.50 11.03
N ALA A 462 -15.10 -34.66 12.28
CA ALA A 462 -16.35 -34.03 12.74
C ALA A 462 -16.32 -32.49 12.61
N SER A 463 -15.19 -31.87 12.95
CA SER A 463 -15.00 -30.42 12.77
C SER A 463 -14.97 -29.99 11.29
N LYS A 464 -14.53 -30.87 10.37
CA LYS A 464 -14.55 -30.62 8.93
C LYS A 464 -15.98 -30.65 8.39
N ASP A 465 -16.77 -31.66 8.78
CA ASP A 465 -18.14 -31.83 8.29
C ASP A 465 -19.05 -30.67 8.77
N GLU A 466 -18.85 -30.17 9.99
CA GLU A 466 -19.53 -28.96 10.47
C GLU A 466 -19.07 -27.68 9.74
N ALA A 467 -17.78 -27.57 9.37
CA ALA A 467 -17.30 -26.47 8.55
C ALA A 467 -17.89 -26.50 7.12
N GLU A 468 -18.04 -27.68 6.51
CA GLU A 468 -18.66 -27.85 5.19
C GLU A 468 -20.16 -27.49 5.21
N LYS A 469 -20.88 -27.89 6.27
CA LYS A 469 -22.29 -27.49 6.47
C LYS A 469 -22.44 -25.98 6.64
N ASN A 470 -21.55 -25.35 7.41
CA ASN A 470 -21.54 -23.89 7.58
C ASN A 470 -21.19 -23.16 6.27
N LEU A 471 -20.30 -23.71 5.45
CA LEU A 471 -19.98 -23.18 4.12
C LEU A 471 -21.19 -23.22 3.17
N SER A 472 -21.98 -24.30 3.17
CA SER A 472 -23.22 -24.39 2.39
C SER A 472 -24.20 -23.26 2.74
N LEU A 473 -24.44 -23.02 4.03
CA LEU A 473 -25.32 -21.94 4.50
C LEU A 473 -24.82 -20.54 4.09
N VAL A 474 -23.50 -20.34 4.03
CA VAL A 474 -22.90 -19.09 3.54
C VAL A 474 -23.07 -18.92 2.03
N ILE A 475 -23.09 -20.01 1.25
CA ILE A 475 -23.38 -19.98 -0.18
C ILE A 475 -24.85 -19.63 -0.42
N ASP A 476 -25.79 -20.31 0.24
CA ASP A 476 -27.22 -20.07 0.10
C ASP A 476 -27.59 -18.60 0.45
N THR A 477 -27.01 -18.08 1.54
CA THR A 477 -27.22 -16.68 1.94
C THR A 477 -26.55 -15.66 1.02
N LYS A 478 -25.45 -16.02 0.35
CA LYS A 478 -24.82 -15.20 -0.69
C LYS A 478 -25.72 -15.09 -1.93
N GLU A 479 -26.29 -16.20 -2.41
CA GLU A 479 -27.16 -16.20 -3.60
C GLU A 479 -28.41 -15.34 -3.40
N GLU A 480 -29.05 -15.42 -2.22
CA GLU A 480 -30.20 -14.56 -1.90
C GLU A 480 -29.81 -13.07 -1.79
N LEU A 481 -28.61 -12.75 -1.30
CA LEU A 481 -28.10 -11.36 -1.32
C LEU A 481 -27.80 -10.85 -2.74
N GLU A 482 -27.25 -11.69 -3.62
CA GLU A 482 -27.01 -11.34 -5.03
C GLU A 482 -28.33 -11.08 -5.78
N LYS A 483 -29.35 -11.89 -5.52
CA LYS A 483 -30.71 -11.71 -6.07
C LYS A 483 -31.35 -10.38 -5.61
N ARG A 484 -31.21 -10.03 -4.32
CA ARG A 484 -31.71 -8.75 -3.76
C ARG A 484 -30.93 -7.54 -4.27
N LEU A 485 -29.64 -7.69 -4.56
CA LEU A 485 -28.84 -6.65 -5.22
C LEU A 485 -29.32 -6.39 -6.65
N ALA A 486 -29.53 -7.46 -7.44
CA ALA A 486 -30.04 -7.35 -8.80
C ALA A 486 -31.45 -6.74 -8.88
N GLU A 487 -32.26 -6.85 -7.83
CA GLU A 487 -33.54 -6.15 -7.71
C GLU A 487 -33.38 -4.65 -7.43
N ARG A 488 -32.49 -4.27 -6.50
CA ARG A 488 -32.14 -2.86 -6.24
C ARG A 488 -31.57 -2.16 -7.48
N ASP A 489 -30.75 -2.85 -8.27
CA ASP A 489 -30.19 -2.27 -9.50
C ASP A 489 -31.28 -1.94 -10.54
N ARG A 490 -32.32 -2.78 -10.67
CA ARG A 490 -33.49 -2.47 -11.52
C ARG A 490 -34.26 -1.24 -11.04
N GLU A 491 -34.45 -1.10 -9.73
CA GLU A 491 -35.07 0.11 -9.16
C GLU A 491 -34.23 1.36 -9.41
N VAL A 492 -32.90 1.27 -9.28
CA VAL A 492 -32.00 2.41 -9.54
C VAL A 492 -32.06 2.85 -11.00
N VAL A 493 -32.21 1.93 -11.96
CA VAL A 493 -32.45 2.27 -13.37
C VAL A 493 -33.80 2.99 -13.53
N ALA A 494 -34.88 2.45 -12.98
CA ALA A 494 -36.21 3.10 -13.05
C ALA A 494 -36.26 4.47 -12.36
N LEU A 495 -35.47 4.68 -11.31
CA LEU A 495 -35.33 6.00 -10.67
C LEU A 495 -34.52 6.98 -11.53
N LYS A 496 -33.48 6.54 -12.24
CA LYS A 496 -32.73 7.40 -13.18
C LYS A 496 -33.60 7.88 -14.34
N GLU A 497 -34.44 7.02 -14.89
CA GLU A 497 -35.41 7.40 -15.94
C GLU A 497 -36.39 8.47 -15.44
N LYS A 498 -36.91 8.31 -14.22
CA LYS A 498 -37.77 9.33 -13.58
C LYS A 498 -37.05 10.66 -13.33
N VAL A 499 -35.78 10.63 -12.92
CA VAL A 499 -34.98 11.85 -12.72
C VAL A 499 -34.77 12.57 -14.05
N GLY A 500 -34.39 11.86 -15.12
CA GLY A 500 -34.24 12.48 -16.45
C GLY A 500 -35.55 13.11 -16.97
N GLY A 501 -36.69 12.48 -16.71
CA GLY A 501 -38.01 13.07 -17.02
C GLY A 501 -38.32 14.35 -16.24
N LEU A 502 -37.89 14.44 -14.97
CA LEU A 502 -38.02 15.66 -14.16
C LEU A 502 -37.05 16.76 -14.59
N GLU A 503 -35.83 16.40 -15.01
CA GLU A 503 -34.85 17.34 -15.56
C GLU A 503 -35.37 18.00 -16.85
N GLN A 504 -35.93 17.21 -17.79
CA GLN A 504 -36.56 17.73 -19.00
C GLN A 504 -37.74 18.67 -18.67
N ALA A 505 -38.63 18.26 -17.78
CA ALA A 505 -39.77 19.09 -17.37
C ALA A 505 -39.33 20.40 -16.70
N HIS A 506 -38.19 20.42 -16.01
CA HIS A 506 -37.62 21.63 -15.42
C HIS A 506 -37.02 22.56 -16.50
N GLU A 507 -36.35 22.01 -17.51
CA GLU A 507 -35.84 22.78 -18.64
C GLU A 507 -36.97 23.41 -19.47
N ASP A 508 -38.05 22.66 -19.74
CA ASP A 508 -39.25 23.17 -20.42
C ASP A 508 -39.90 24.33 -19.64
N LEU A 509 -39.95 24.23 -18.31
CA LEU A 509 -40.50 25.28 -17.44
C LEU A 509 -39.61 26.54 -17.41
N ASN A 510 -38.28 26.38 -17.43
CA ASN A 510 -37.34 27.51 -17.55
C ASN A 510 -37.48 28.19 -18.92
N ASN A 511 -37.65 27.42 -20.00
CA ASN A 511 -37.88 27.96 -21.34
C ASN A 511 -39.20 28.76 -21.41
N ALA A 512 -40.29 28.24 -20.84
CA ALA A 512 -41.55 28.97 -20.73
C ALA A 512 -41.41 30.27 -19.91
N SER A 513 -40.68 30.22 -18.79
CA SER A 513 -40.40 31.41 -17.95
C SER A 513 -39.64 32.49 -18.73
N ASN A 514 -38.63 32.11 -19.51
CA ASN A 514 -37.88 33.02 -20.39
C ASN A 514 -38.78 33.67 -21.46
N THR A 515 -39.71 32.92 -22.05
CA THR A 515 -40.70 33.45 -23.01
C THR A 515 -41.62 34.48 -22.36
N VAL A 516 -42.19 34.16 -21.19
CA VAL A 516 -43.06 35.09 -20.43
C VAL A 516 -42.30 36.37 -20.05
N HIS A 517 -41.03 36.26 -19.66
CA HIS A 517 -40.20 37.42 -19.36
C HIS A 517 -39.98 38.31 -20.60
N ALA A 518 -39.70 37.71 -21.77
CA ALA A 518 -39.54 38.45 -23.02
C ALA A 518 -40.83 39.15 -23.48
N ASP A 519 -41.98 38.49 -23.36
CA ASP A 519 -43.29 39.10 -23.65
C ASP A 519 -43.61 40.26 -22.70
N ASN A 520 -43.30 40.13 -21.40
CA ASN A 520 -43.52 41.21 -20.43
C ASN A 520 -42.66 42.45 -20.76
N VAL A 521 -41.38 42.26 -21.10
CA VAL A 521 -40.50 43.35 -21.57
C VAL A 521 -40.99 43.98 -22.88
N ARG A 522 -41.65 43.22 -23.77
CA ARG A 522 -42.30 43.79 -24.96
C ARG A 522 -43.49 44.67 -24.57
N LEU A 523 -44.37 44.18 -23.70
CA LEU A 523 -45.55 44.92 -23.22
C LEU A 523 -45.17 46.21 -22.48
N GLU A 524 -44.11 46.20 -21.66
CA GLU A 524 -43.60 47.40 -21.00
C GLU A 524 -43.21 48.49 -22.00
N ARG A 525 -42.59 48.12 -23.14
CA ARG A 525 -42.24 49.06 -24.22
C ARG A 525 -43.46 49.58 -24.96
N GLU A 526 -44.43 48.71 -25.26
CA GLU A 526 -45.70 49.11 -25.90
C GLU A 526 -46.49 50.08 -25.01
N VAL A 527 -46.58 49.82 -23.70
CA VAL A 527 -47.20 50.72 -22.72
C VAL A 527 -46.46 52.06 -22.61
N ALA A 528 -45.13 52.05 -22.61
CA ALA A 528 -44.34 53.29 -22.61
C ALA A 528 -44.56 54.13 -23.88
N PHE A 529 -44.64 53.48 -25.05
CA PHE A 529 -44.97 54.13 -26.32
C PHE A 529 -46.38 54.76 -26.29
N LEU A 530 -47.39 54.00 -25.86
CA LEU A 530 -48.78 54.51 -25.77
C LEU A 530 -48.90 55.71 -24.82
N LYS A 531 -48.17 55.70 -23.69
CA LYS A 531 -48.10 56.86 -22.79
C LYS A 531 -47.51 58.09 -23.48
N ALA A 532 -46.41 57.93 -24.22
CA ALA A 532 -45.80 59.04 -24.96
C ALA A 532 -46.73 59.63 -26.02
N VAL A 533 -47.44 58.80 -26.78
CA VAL A 533 -48.46 59.23 -27.76
C VAL A 533 -49.61 59.98 -27.08
N MET A 534 -50.07 59.49 -25.92
CA MET A 534 -51.12 60.14 -25.14
C MET A 534 -50.68 61.52 -24.62
N ASP A 535 -49.46 61.63 -24.07
CA ASP A 535 -48.89 62.90 -23.60
C ASP A 535 -48.72 63.91 -24.75
N GLU A 536 -48.31 63.46 -25.93
CA GLU A 536 -48.19 64.30 -27.13
C GLU A 536 -49.57 64.76 -27.64
N THR A 537 -50.56 63.86 -27.64
CA THR A 537 -51.95 64.18 -27.99
C THR A 537 -52.51 65.23 -27.01
N GLN A 538 -52.29 65.07 -25.71
CA GLN A 538 -52.76 66.00 -24.68
C GLN A 538 -52.05 67.37 -24.74
N LYS A 539 -50.78 67.41 -25.19
CA LYS A 539 -50.09 68.65 -25.56
C LYS A 539 -50.67 69.32 -26.81
N SER A 540 -51.18 68.55 -27.78
CA SER A 540 -51.81 69.12 -28.98
C SER A 540 -53.14 69.81 -28.67
N PHE A 541 -53.95 69.24 -27.76
CA PHE A 541 -55.21 69.84 -27.29
C PHE A 541 -55.02 71.08 -26.38
N THR A 542 -53.81 71.32 -25.87
CA THR A 542 -53.50 72.45 -24.98
C THR A 542 -52.71 73.57 -25.67
N ARG A 543 -52.44 73.48 -26.98
CA ARG A 543 -51.96 74.62 -27.76
C ARG A 543 -53.11 75.59 -28.06
N PRO A 544 -52.98 76.89 -27.75
CA PRO A 544 -53.96 77.88 -28.20
C PRO A 544 -53.90 78.01 -29.73
N ALA A 545 -55.06 78.26 -30.35
CA ALA A 545 -55.12 78.62 -31.76
C ALA A 545 -54.60 80.05 -31.94
N GLU A 546 -53.42 80.20 -32.53
CA GLU A 546 -52.94 81.48 -33.05
C GLU A 546 -53.68 81.79 -34.36
N PHE A 547 -54.47 82.87 -34.34
CA PHE A 547 -55.22 83.46 -35.46
C PHE A 547 -54.75 84.91 -35.65
#